data_AF-A0A8T4T8Y8-F1
#
_entry.id   AF-A0A8T4T8Y8-F1
#
_cell.length_a   1.000
_cell.length_b   1.000
_cell.length_c   1.000
_cell.angle_alpha   90.00
_cell.angle_beta   90.00
_cell.angle_gamma   90.00
#
_symmetry.space_group_name_H-M   'P 1'
#
loop_
_entity.id
_entity.type
_entity.pdbx_description
1 polymer ?
#
loop_
_entity_poly.entity_id
_entity_poly.type
_entity_poly.pdbx_seq_one_letter_code
_entity_poly.pdbx_strand_id
1 'polypeptide(L)'
;MYLKGLNRKGDIKFVVEILLIIIAFLAILPIFINEFFPKATDISSRSSCQESFILKANTDIPVVGPNIDLACSTNVYNYESSDITSVQKLIAEELYYCWWQFGEGKVELGKWKINGPGYACFVCANVKFKESMLKSFPGSKTIDMANYLNNYFIPGSTKETYSQYFLGKNEGFSNQNIRNDLTFNDNIFVVYRFKDTLTGFKADFALEDSDSVSKNCNSIQDFKVNNKKGL
;
A
#
# COMPACT_ATOMS: atom_id res chain seq x y z
N MET A 1 -18.38 52.96 -50.51
CA MET A 1 -19.06 51.93 -49.69
C MET A 1 -18.14 51.62 -48.51
N TYR A 2 -18.63 51.87 -47.29
CA TYR A 2 -17.83 52.05 -46.07
C TYR A 2 -16.96 50.83 -45.71
N LEU A 3 -15.65 51.04 -45.55
CA LEU A 3 -14.76 50.16 -44.81
C LEU A 3 -15.14 50.23 -43.32
N LYS A 4 -15.66 49.12 -42.79
CA LYS A 4 -16.04 48.96 -41.39
C LYS A 4 -14.75 48.86 -40.57
N GLY A 5 -14.41 49.92 -39.86
CA GLY A 5 -13.25 49.98 -38.98
C GLY A 5 -13.36 48.97 -37.83
N LEU A 6 -12.42 48.03 -37.77
CA LEU A 6 -12.23 47.12 -36.64
C LEU A 6 -11.43 47.83 -35.54
N ASN A 7 -12.06 47.90 -34.37
CA ASN A 7 -11.59 48.59 -33.19
C ASN A 7 -10.49 47.76 -32.49
N ARG A 8 -9.22 48.05 -32.78
CA ARG A 8 -8.02 47.32 -32.31
C ARG A 8 -7.63 47.48 -30.82
N LYS A 9 -8.53 47.96 -29.95
CA LYS A 9 -8.22 48.23 -28.53
C LYS A 9 -8.82 47.22 -27.53
N GLY A 10 -9.68 46.30 -27.98
CA GLY A 10 -10.25 45.21 -27.16
C GLY A 10 -9.37 43.95 -27.09
N ASP A 11 -8.64 43.64 -28.17
CA ASP A 11 -7.92 42.36 -28.29
C ASP A 11 -6.65 42.29 -27.42
N ILE A 12 -5.95 43.41 -27.21
CA ILE A 12 -4.68 43.39 -26.44
C ILE A 12 -4.93 43.06 -24.97
N LYS A 13 -6.01 43.58 -24.37
CA LYS A 13 -6.35 43.26 -22.97
C LYS A 13 -6.74 41.80 -22.80
N PHE A 14 -7.52 41.26 -23.74
CA PHE A 14 -7.95 39.86 -23.73
C PHE A 14 -6.77 38.89 -23.92
N VAL A 15 -5.85 39.21 -24.84
CA VAL A 15 -4.64 38.40 -25.07
C VAL A 15 -3.72 38.41 -23.85
N VAL A 16 -3.55 39.56 -23.18
CA VAL A 16 -2.73 39.65 -21.96
C VAL A 16 -3.35 38.87 -20.80
N GLU A 17 -4.68 38.88 -20.66
CA GLU A 17 -5.39 38.12 -19.61
C GLU A 17 -5.26 36.61 -19.80
N ILE A 18 -5.41 36.10 -21.03
CA ILE A 18 -5.17 34.69 -21.35
C ILE A 18 -3.71 34.31 -21.10
N LEU A 19 -2.76 35.16 -21.48
CA LEU A 19 -1.33 34.90 -21.28
C LEU A 19 -0.99 34.77 -19.78
N LEU A 20 -1.59 35.61 -18.93
CA LEU A 20 -1.41 35.54 -17.47
C LEU A 20 -1.97 34.25 -16.88
N ILE A 21 -3.14 33.79 -17.36
CA ILE A 21 -3.74 32.51 -16.92
C ILE A 21 -2.83 31.34 -17.32
N ILE A 22 -2.28 31.34 -18.53
CA ILE A 22 -1.36 30.29 -19.00
C ILE A 22 -0.08 30.26 -18.15
N ILE A 23 0.51 31.42 -17.86
CA ILE A 23 1.71 31.51 -17.01
C ILE A 23 1.41 31.01 -15.59
N ALA A 24 0.26 31.37 -15.02
CA ALA A 24 -0.17 30.87 -13.71
C ALA A 24 -0.38 29.35 -13.71
N PHE A 25 -1.01 28.80 -14.74
CA PHE A 25 -1.22 27.36 -14.88
C PHE A 25 0.10 26.59 -15.02
N LEU A 26 1.04 27.10 -15.82
CA LEU A 26 2.38 26.52 -15.98
C LEU A 26 3.21 26.58 -14.69
N ALA A 27 3.01 27.60 -13.85
CA ALA A 27 3.68 27.71 -12.56
C ALA A 27 3.14 26.70 -11.52
N ILE A 28 1.84 26.38 -11.58
CA ILE A 28 1.18 25.47 -10.63
C ILE A 28 1.35 23.99 -11.06
N LEU A 29 1.47 23.72 -12.36
CA LEU A 29 1.66 22.39 -12.94
C LEU A 29 2.75 21.53 -12.27
N PRO A 30 3.99 22.01 -12.06
CA PRO A 30 5.05 21.19 -11.46
C PRO A 30 4.78 20.82 -9.99
N ILE A 31 4.08 21.68 -9.25
CA ILE A 31 3.66 21.39 -7.86
C ILE A 31 2.65 20.24 -7.87
N PHE A 32 1.68 20.30 -8.77
CA PHE A 32 0.70 19.23 -8.95
C PHE A 32 1.38 17.91 -9.35
N ILE A 33 2.25 17.93 -10.36
CA ILE A 33 2.96 16.74 -10.88
C ILE A 33 3.79 16.04 -9.80
N ASN A 34 4.53 16.80 -9.00
CA ASN A 34 5.48 16.22 -8.07
C ASN A 34 4.84 15.75 -6.75
N GLU A 35 3.79 16.41 -6.26
CA GLU A 35 3.20 16.08 -4.95
C GLU A 35 1.89 15.30 -5.03
N PHE A 36 1.07 15.56 -6.06
CA PHE A 36 -0.30 15.03 -6.12
C PHE A 36 -0.41 13.74 -6.94
N PHE A 37 0.25 13.68 -8.11
CA PHE A 37 0.15 12.51 -9.00
C PHE A 37 0.61 11.18 -8.38
N PRO A 38 1.73 11.07 -7.64
CA PRO A 38 2.14 9.78 -7.07
C PRO A 38 1.11 9.24 -6.06
N LYS A 39 0.53 10.11 -5.23
CA LYS A 39 -0.51 9.71 -4.27
C LYS A 39 -1.81 9.28 -4.96
N ALA A 40 -2.17 9.95 -6.07
CA ALA A 40 -3.34 9.60 -6.85
C ALA A 40 -3.17 8.24 -7.56
N THR A 41 -1.97 7.92 -8.05
CA THR A 41 -1.69 6.62 -8.67
C THR A 41 -1.70 5.48 -7.68
N ASP A 42 -1.22 5.70 -6.44
CA ASP A 42 -1.21 4.67 -5.39
C ASP A 42 -2.63 4.30 -4.93
N ILE A 43 -3.52 5.28 -4.83
CA ILE A 43 -4.93 5.02 -4.48
C ILE A 43 -5.63 4.27 -5.62
N SER A 44 -5.36 4.66 -6.87
CA SER A 44 -5.94 4.03 -8.06
C SER A 44 -5.47 2.57 -8.27
N SER A 45 -4.20 2.28 -8.01
CA SER A 45 -3.69 0.90 -8.07
C SER A 45 -4.29 0.04 -6.96
N ARG A 46 -4.48 0.61 -5.76
CA ARG A 46 -5.11 -0.08 -4.64
C ARG A 46 -6.58 -0.41 -4.89
N SER A 47 -7.36 0.51 -5.45
CA SER A 47 -8.75 0.23 -5.82
C SER A 47 -8.84 -0.83 -6.92
N SER A 48 -7.96 -0.76 -7.92
CA SER A 48 -7.90 -1.76 -9.00
C SER A 48 -7.58 -3.16 -8.46
N CYS A 49 -6.64 -3.26 -7.52
CA CYS A 49 -6.34 -4.50 -6.80
C CYS A 49 -7.57 -5.04 -6.09
N GLN A 50 -8.24 -4.20 -5.30
CA GLN A 50 -9.43 -4.59 -4.53
C GLN A 50 -10.54 -5.11 -5.44
N GLU A 51 -10.86 -4.38 -6.50
CA GLU A 51 -11.86 -4.79 -7.48
C GLU A 51 -11.49 -6.12 -8.14
N SER A 52 -10.23 -6.27 -8.58
CA SER A 52 -9.77 -7.52 -9.21
C SER A 52 -9.87 -8.71 -8.25
N PHE A 53 -9.56 -8.50 -6.97
CA PHE A 53 -9.66 -9.52 -5.95
C PHE A 53 -11.11 -9.91 -5.67
N ILE A 54 -11.99 -8.93 -5.44
CA ILE A 54 -13.42 -9.16 -5.21
C ILE A 54 -14.07 -9.87 -6.41
N LEU A 55 -13.75 -9.46 -7.64
CA LEU A 55 -14.26 -10.10 -8.84
C LEU A 55 -13.84 -11.56 -8.90
N LYS A 56 -12.55 -11.85 -8.69
CA LYS A 56 -12.03 -13.23 -8.74
C LYS A 56 -12.47 -14.10 -7.57
N ALA A 57 -12.72 -13.50 -6.41
CA ALA A 57 -13.28 -14.22 -5.28
C ALA A 57 -14.71 -14.68 -5.56
N ASN A 58 -15.49 -13.84 -6.25
CA ASN A 58 -16.89 -14.11 -6.58
C ASN A 58 -17.09 -14.85 -7.91
N THR A 59 -16.03 -15.13 -8.68
CA THR A 59 -16.19 -15.95 -9.89
C THR A 59 -16.25 -17.44 -9.54
N ASP A 60 -17.08 -18.17 -10.27
CA ASP A 60 -17.21 -19.63 -10.15
C ASP A 60 -16.02 -20.40 -10.72
N ILE A 61 -14.96 -19.70 -11.12
CA ILE A 61 -13.79 -20.29 -11.75
C ILE A 61 -12.84 -20.72 -10.61
N PRO A 62 -12.64 -22.04 -10.40
CA PRO A 62 -11.68 -22.48 -9.41
C PRO A 62 -10.29 -21.99 -9.82
N VAL A 63 -9.74 -21.09 -9.00
CA VAL A 63 -8.36 -20.65 -9.15
C VAL A 63 -7.48 -21.80 -8.64
N VAL A 64 -6.72 -22.41 -9.56
CA VAL A 64 -5.84 -23.54 -9.27
C VAL A 64 -4.40 -23.12 -9.53
N GLY A 65 -3.59 -23.08 -8.47
CA GLY A 65 -2.15 -22.85 -8.56
C GLY A 65 -1.68 -21.49 -8.00
N PRO A 66 -0.36 -21.24 -8.07
CA PRO A 66 0.30 -20.12 -7.37
C PRO A 66 0.04 -18.74 -7.98
N ASN A 67 -0.45 -18.68 -9.22
CA ASN A 67 -0.60 -17.43 -9.98
C ASN A 67 -2.08 -17.06 -10.14
N ILE A 68 -2.54 -16.21 -9.22
CA ILE A 68 -3.87 -15.60 -9.24
C ILE A 68 -3.71 -14.21 -9.83
N ASP A 69 -3.93 -14.03 -11.13
CA ASP A 69 -3.63 -12.77 -11.84
C ASP A 69 -4.38 -11.53 -11.29
N LEU A 70 -3.93 -10.93 -10.19
CA LEU A 70 -4.57 -9.77 -9.56
C LEU A 70 -3.92 -8.49 -10.06
N ALA A 71 -4.70 -7.42 -10.17
CA ALA A 71 -4.21 -6.08 -10.51
C ALA A 71 -3.51 -5.39 -9.33
N CYS A 72 -3.00 -6.16 -8.38
CA CYS A 72 -2.30 -5.66 -7.20
C CYS A 72 -0.88 -5.20 -7.57
N SER A 73 -0.24 -4.40 -6.73
CA SER A 73 1.16 -4.02 -6.89
C SER A 73 1.80 -3.87 -5.53
N THR A 74 3.02 -4.36 -5.37
CA THR A 74 3.79 -4.13 -4.15
C THR A 74 4.32 -2.70 -4.13
N ASN A 75 4.00 -1.95 -3.07
CA ASN A 75 4.58 -0.64 -2.84
C ASN A 75 5.99 -0.78 -2.30
N VAL A 76 6.97 -0.11 -2.93
CA VAL A 76 8.36 -0.15 -2.47
C VAL A 76 8.73 1.21 -1.88
N TYR A 77 9.02 1.22 -0.59
CA TYR A 77 9.41 2.42 0.14
C TYR A 77 10.90 2.37 0.44
N ASN A 78 11.64 3.41 0.05
CA ASN A 78 13.01 3.63 0.50
C ASN A 78 12.97 4.68 1.60
N TYR A 79 13.08 4.25 2.84
CA TYR A 79 12.85 5.08 4.00
C TYR A 79 14.16 5.62 4.57
N GLU A 80 14.18 6.92 4.86
CA GLU A 80 15.40 7.67 5.25
C GLU A 80 15.27 8.44 6.56
N SER A 81 14.06 8.55 7.11
CA SER A 81 13.84 9.31 8.34
C SER A 81 14.28 8.50 9.56
N SER A 82 14.86 9.18 10.54
CA SER A 82 15.20 8.63 11.85
C SER A 82 14.04 8.66 12.84
N ASP A 83 12.86 9.11 12.43
CA ASP A 83 11.66 9.11 13.28
C ASP A 83 10.96 7.74 13.21
N ILE A 84 11.06 6.98 14.30
CA ILE A 84 10.42 5.67 14.42
C ILE A 84 8.90 5.74 14.29
N THR A 85 8.30 6.83 14.79
CA THR A 85 6.85 7.01 14.76
C THR A 85 6.36 7.08 13.32
N SER A 86 7.11 7.79 12.47
CA SER A 86 6.79 7.89 11.05
C SER A 86 7.00 6.56 10.30
N VAL A 87 7.94 5.70 10.71
CA VAL A 87 8.05 4.33 10.18
C VAL A 87 6.86 3.48 10.60
N GLN A 88 6.53 3.49 11.90
CA GLN A 88 5.40 2.73 12.44
C GLN A 88 4.09 3.16 11.75
N LYS A 89 3.91 4.46 11.53
CA LYS A 89 2.80 5.01 10.76
C LYS A 89 2.74 4.44 9.35
N LEU A 90 3.85 4.47 8.61
CA LEU A 90 3.91 3.93 7.25
C LEU A 90 3.50 2.45 7.23
N ILE A 91 4.09 1.63 8.11
CA ILE A 91 3.79 0.19 8.19
C ILE A 91 2.32 -0.04 8.56
N ALA A 92 1.79 0.71 9.53
CA ALA A 92 0.39 0.61 9.96
C ALA A 92 -0.59 0.98 8.84
N GLU A 93 -0.31 2.04 8.08
CA GLU A 93 -1.11 2.44 6.93
C GLU A 93 -1.06 1.36 5.84
N GLU A 94 0.12 0.80 5.54
CA GLU A 94 0.23 -0.31 4.57
C GLU A 94 -0.54 -1.55 5.04
N LEU A 95 -0.52 -1.89 6.34
CA LEU A 95 -1.34 -2.97 6.89
C LEU A 95 -2.83 -2.71 6.67
N TYR A 96 -3.28 -1.47 6.94
CA TYR A 96 -4.67 -1.07 6.77
C TYR A 96 -5.13 -1.20 5.32
N TYR A 97 -4.38 -0.62 4.38
CA TYR A 97 -4.73 -0.70 2.97
C TYR A 97 -4.65 -2.13 2.44
N CYS A 98 -3.65 -2.91 2.88
CA CYS A 98 -3.54 -4.31 2.52
C CYS A 98 -4.78 -5.11 2.93
N TRP A 99 -5.22 -4.98 4.19
CA TRP A 99 -6.44 -5.65 4.68
C TRP A 99 -7.69 -5.21 3.92
N TRP A 100 -7.83 -3.91 3.67
CA TRP A 100 -8.94 -3.35 2.91
C TRP A 100 -8.97 -3.83 1.45
N GLN A 101 -7.82 -3.90 0.78
CA GLN A 101 -7.69 -4.41 -0.60
C GLN A 101 -8.16 -5.86 -0.72
N PHE A 102 -7.93 -6.67 0.31
CA PHE A 102 -8.37 -8.06 0.33
C PHE A 102 -9.73 -8.26 1.01
N GLY A 103 -10.54 -7.20 1.10
CA GLY A 103 -11.94 -7.28 1.50
C GLY A 103 -12.16 -7.54 2.99
N GLU A 104 -11.18 -7.20 3.82
CA GLU A 104 -11.32 -7.12 5.28
C GLU A 104 -11.79 -8.44 5.94
N GLY A 105 -11.42 -9.59 5.35
CA GLY A 105 -11.84 -10.91 5.83
C GLY A 105 -13.32 -11.25 5.58
N LYS A 106 -14.06 -10.38 4.88
CA LYS A 106 -15.48 -10.58 4.53
C LYS A 106 -15.67 -11.28 3.19
N VAL A 107 -14.61 -11.39 2.40
CA VAL A 107 -14.65 -12.02 1.08
C VAL A 107 -14.48 -13.52 1.23
N GLU A 108 -15.51 -14.28 0.83
CA GLU A 108 -15.46 -15.74 0.85
C GLU A 108 -14.64 -16.26 -0.33
N LEU A 109 -13.57 -17.01 -0.02
CA LEU A 109 -12.68 -17.60 -1.02
C LEU A 109 -12.91 -19.11 -1.19
N GLY A 110 -14.08 -19.61 -0.77
CA GLY A 110 -14.37 -21.05 -0.63
C GLY A 110 -14.29 -21.89 -1.92
N LYS A 111 -14.14 -21.26 -3.09
CA LYS A 111 -13.93 -21.95 -4.37
C LYS A 111 -12.47 -21.95 -4.85
N TRP A 112 -11.60 -21.20 -4.18
CA TRP A 112 -10.18 -21.13 -4.52
C TRP A 112 -9.47 -22.36 -3.95
N LYS A 113 -8.61 -22.98 -4.76
CA LYS A 113 -7.80 -24.12 -4.35
C LYS A 113 -6.33 -23.76 -4.43
N ILE A 114 -5.73 -23.57 -3.27
CA ILE A 114 -4.29 -23.33 -3.17
C ILE A 114 -3.60 -24.68 -3.19
N ASN A 115 -2.87 -24.95 -4.27
CA ASN A 115 -2.09 -26.17 -4.38
C ASN A 115 -0.79 -26.01 -3.55
N GLY A 116 -0.62 -26.84 -2.52
CA GLY A 116 0.64 -26.96 -1.79
C GLY A 116 0.53 -26.72 -0.28
N PRO A 117 1.51 -27.20 0.51
CA PRO A 117 1.47 -27.09 1.97
C PRO A 117 1.90 -25.70 2.47
N GLY A 118 0.96 -24.82 2.85
CA GLY A 118 1.24 -23.56 3.57
C GLY A 118 0.44 -22.36 3.03
N TYR A 119 0.94 -21.14 3.22
CA TYR A 119 0.20 -19.93 2.82
C TYR A 119 0.51 -19.51 1.38
N ALA A 120 -0.52 -19.04 0.67
CA ALA A 120 -0.36 -18.15 -0.46
C ALA A 120 -0.29 -16.71 0.06
N CYS A 121 0.57 -15.89 -0.54
CA CYS A 121 0.87 -14.56 -0.03
C CYS A 121 0.79 -13.49 -1.10
N PHE A 122 0.32 -12.31 -0.69
CA PHE A 122 0.44 -11.06 -1.43
C PHE A 122 1.29 -10.09 -0.62
N VAL A 123 2.39 -9.62 -1.21
CA VAL A 123 3.24 -8.59 -0.61
C VAL A 123 2.67 -7.23 -0.96
N CYS A 124 2.02 -6.59 0.01
CA CYS A 124 1.42 -5.26 -0.14
C CYS A 124 2.49 -4.17 -0.15
N ALA A 125 3.50 -4.30 0.72
CA ALA A 125 4.60 -3.35 0.79
C ALA A 125 5.94 -4.00 1.10
N ASN A 126 7.00 -3.38 0.60
CA ASN A 126 8.40 -3.65 0.90
C ASN A 126 9.04 -2.35 1.39
N VAL A 127 9.26 -2.26 2.70
CA VAL A 127 9.86 -1.10 3.36
C VAL A 127 11.35 -1.38 3.53
N LYS A 128 12.17 -0.63 2.79
CA LYS A 128 13.63 -0.70 2.80
C LYS A 128 14.19 0.45 3.60
N PHE A 129 15.15 0.16 4.46
CA PHE A 129 15.77 1.15 5.32
C PHE A 129 17.16 1.53 4.82
N LYS A 130 17.47 2.83 4.74
CA LYS A 130 18.82 3.28 4.39
C LYS A 130 19.80 3.04 5.54
N GLU A 131 21.02 2.66 5.18
CA GLU A 131 22.11 2.43 6.15
C GLU A 131 22.41 3.64 7.04
N SER A 132 22.21 4.86 6.53
CA SER A 132 22.39 6.11 7.27
C SER A 132 21.44 6.23 8.47
N MET A 133 20.22 5.70 8.36
CA MET A 133 19.23 5.71 9.43
C MET A 133 19.56 4.69 10.52
N LEU A 134 20.16 3.54 10.18
CA LEU A 134 20.56 2.50 11.14
C LEU A 134 21.56 3.01 12.18
N LYS A 135 22.33 4.05 11.84
CA LYS A 135 23.33 4.69 12.71
C LYS A 135 22.69 5.69 13.68
N SER A 136 21.46 6.13 13.43
CA SER A 136 20.78 7.21 14.15
C SER A 136 19.78 6.75 15.20
N PHE A 137 19.51 5.44 15.33
CA PHE A 137 18.60 4.91 16.36
C PHE A 137 19.34 4.53 17.65
N PRO A 138 19.20 5.31 18.74
CA PRO A 138 19.81 4.96 20.02
C PRO A 138 18.92 3.93 20.75
N GLY A 139 19.44 2.73 20.98
CA GLY A 139 18.98 1.87 22.07
C GLY A 139 17.90 0.82 21.76
N SER A 140 17.18 0.88 20.64
CA SER A 140 16.45 -0.29 20.15
C SER A 140 16.39 -0.33 18.63
N LYS A 141 16.87 -1.43 18.06
CA LYS A 141 16.69 -1.73 16.63
C LYS A 141 15.30 -2.27 16.33
N THR A 142 14.48 -2.53 17.35
CA THR A 142 13.18 -3.18 17.20
C THR A 142 12.04 -2.17 17.03
N ILE A 143 11.04 -2.55 16.24
CA ILE A 143 9.82 -1.75 16.03
C ILE A 143 8.69 -2.36 16.84
N ASP A 144 8.18 -1.62 17.84
CA ASP A 144 6.99 -2.03 18.60
C ASP A 144 5.72 -1.65 17.83
N MET A 145 5.34 -2.51 16.87
CA MET A 145 4.14 -2.29 16.07
C MET A 145 2.87 -2.55 16.87
N ALA A 146 2.85 -3.51 17.80
CA ALA A 146 1.66 -3.77 18.62
C ALA A 146 1.23 -2.52 19.40
N ASN A 147 2.16 -1.85 20.08
CA ASN A 147 1.84 -0.63 20.81
C ASN A 147 1.32 0.47 19.88
N TYR A 148 1.91 0.63 18.68
CA TYR A 148 1.43 1.62 17.73
C TYR A 148 0.00 1.29 17.25
N LEU A 149 -0.27 0.06 16.81
CA LEU A 149 -1.58 -0.32 16.29
C LEU A 149 -2.69 -0.25 17.36
N ASN A 150 -2.35 -0.45 18.63
CA ASN A 150 -3.30 -0.35 19.75
C ASN A 150 -3.68 1.09 20.08
N ASN A 151 -2.81 2.08 19.85
CA ASN A 151 -2.98 3.44 20.34
C ASN A 151 -3.27 4.49 19.26
N TYR A 152 -3.05 4.18 17.98
CA TYR A 152 -3.24 5.13 16.87
C TYR A 152 -4.48 4.79 16.04
N PHE A 153 -5.15 5.83 15.53
CA PHE A 153 -6.35 5.72 14.70
C PHE A 153 -6.03 5.32 13.26
N ILE A 154 -6.94 4.56 12.65
CA ILE A 154 -6.88 4.26 11.20
C ILE A 154 -7.04 5.54 10.36
N PRO A 155 -6.56 5.56 9.10
CA PRO A 155 -6.73 6.71 8.22
C PRO A 155 -8.20 7.12 8.09
N GLY A 156 -8.47 8.43 8.25
CA GLY A 156 -9.83 8.98 8.12
C GLY A 156 -10.75 8.75 9.32
N SER A 157 -10.30 8.07 10.38
CA SER A 157 -11.08 7.84 11.61
C SER A 157 -10.49 8.59 12.80
N THR A 158 -11.35 8.95 13.75
CA THR A 158 -10.98 9.50 15.08
C THR A 158 -11.53 8.66 16.23
N LYS A 159 -12.14 7.51 15.92
CA LYS A 159 -12.87 6.68 16.89
C LYS A 159 -12.40 5.24 16.92
N GLU A 160 -11.70 4.80 15.89
CA GLU A 160 -11.30 3.41 15.71
C GLU A 160 -9.80 3.32 15.51
N THR A 161 -9.12 2.59 16.41
CA THR A 161 -7.70 2.28 16.29
C THR A 161 -7.46 1.17 15.29
N TYR A 162 -6.21 1.01 14.83
CA TYR A 162 -5.86 -0.12 13.96
C TYR A 162 -6.22 -1.47 14.61
N SER A 163 -5.97 -1.64 15.91
CA SER A 163 -6.34 -2.87 16.62
C SER A 163 -7.84 -3.15 16.60
N GLN A 164 -8.65 -2.13 16.85
CA GLN A 164 -10.12 -2.26 16.82
C GLN A 164 -10.62 -2.59 15.42
N TYR A 165 -10.00 -2.02 14.39
CA TYR A 165 -10.35 -2.28 13.00
C TYR A 165 -10.01 -3.72 12.56
N PHE A 166 -8.83 -4.23 12.91
CA PHE A 166 -8.38 -5.55 12.49
C PHE A 166 -8.95 -6.71 13.32
N LEU A 167 -9.08 -6.52 14.63
CA LEU A 167 -9.46 -7.58 15.57
C LEU A 167 -10.91 -7.46 16.07
N GLY A 168 -11.54 -6.31 15.85
CA GLY A 168 -12.85 -5.99 16.39
C GLY A 168 -12.82 -5.21 17.71
N LYS A 169 -13.99 -4.73 18.13
CA LYS A 169 -14.12 -3.88 19.32
C LYS A 169 -13.75 -4.64 20.59
N ASN A 170 -12.90 -4.03 21.41
CA ASN A 170 -12.35 -4.54 22.68
C ASN A 170 -11.15 -5.50 22.57
N GLU A 171 -10.61 -5.69 21.36
CA GLU A 171 -9.39 -6.48 21.18
C GLU A 171 -8.16 -5.60 20.89
N GLY A 172 -7.00 -6.11 21.29
CA GLY A 172 -5.70 -5.45 21.14
C GLY A 172 -4.65 -6.43 20.63
N PHE A 173 -3.67 -5.92 19.88
CA PHE A 173 -2.50 -6.70 19.52
C PHE A 173 -1.65 -6.98 20.76
N SER A 174 -1.29 -8.24 20.93
CA SER A 174 -0.23 -8.68 21.84
C SER A 174 0.99 -9.11 21.03
N ASN A 175 2.11 -9.40 21.72
CA ASN A 175 3.33 -9.94 21.13
C ASN A 175 3.14 -11.27 20.37
N GLN A 176 1.99 -11.93 20.47
CA GLN A 176 1.68 -13.17 19.76
C GLN A 176 0.96 -12.96 18.42
N ASN A 177 0.36 -11.79 18.21
CA ASN A 177 -0.51 -11.52 17.05
C ASN A 177 0.18 -10.65 15.98
N ILE A 178 1.27 -9.98 16.34
CA ILE A 178 2.11 -9.24 15.40
C ILE A 178 3.56 -9.29 15.88
N ARG A 179 4.50 -9.39 14.94
CA ARG A 179 5.93 -9.36 15.26
C ARG A 179 6.34 -7.99 15.79
N ASN A 180 6.88 -7.97 17.00
CA ASN A 180 7.46 -6.79 17.65
C ASN A 180 9.00 -6.82 17.71
N ASP A 181 9.59 -7.90 17.21
CA ASP A 181 11.02 -8.15 17.14
C ASP A 181 11.63 -7.76 15.78
N LEU A 182 10.83 -7.16 14.88
CA LEU A 182 11.30 -6.69 13.58
C LEU A 182 12.41 -5.67 13.76
N THR A 183 13.54 -5.91 13.09
CA THR A 183 14.69 -5.01 13.17
C THR A 183 14.84 -4.18 11.91
N PHE A 184 15.30 -2.94 12.05
CA PHE A 184 15.60 -2.06 10.91
C PHE A 184 16.72 -2.57 9.99
N ASN A 185 17.49 -3.57 10.43
CA ASN A 185 18.60 -4.11 9.63
C ASN A 185 18.12 -4.85 8.37
N ASP A 186 16.85 -5.26 8.32
CA ASP A 186 16.26 -6.00 7.23
C ASP A 186 15.09 -5.24 6.61
N ASN A 187 14.76 -5.57 5.36
CA ASN A 187 13.54 -5.08 4.74
C ASN A 187 12.34 -5.63 5.52
N ILE A 188 11.37 -4.76 5.81
CA ILE A 188 10.09 -5.18 6.40
C ILE A 188 9.06 -5.32 5.30
N PHE A 189 8.45 -6.49 5.23
CA PHE A 189 7.40 -6.80 4.29
C PHE A 189 6.05 -6.79 4.98
N VAL A 190 5.08 -6.10 4.38
CA VAL A 190 3.67 -6.19 4.75
C VAL A 190 3.04 -7.22 3.84
N VAL A 191 2.56 -8.31 4.43
CA VAL A 191 2.10 -9.48 3.68
C VAL A 191 0.67 -9.81 4.08
N TYR A 192 -0.21 -9.93 3.09
CA TYR A 192 -1.49 -10.62 3.26
C TYR A 192 -1.30 -12.10 2.96
N ARG A 193 -1.67 -12.96 3.89
CA ARG A 193 -1.48 -14.40 3.78
C ARG A 193 -2.81 -15.10 3.84
N PHE A 194 -2.94 -16.15 3.08
CA PHE A 194 -4.14 -16.97 3.10
C PHE A 194 -3.85 -18.44 2.83
N LYS A 195 -4.65 -19.31 3.43
CA LYS A 195 -4.53 -20.76 3.23
C LYS A 195 -5.91 -21.41 3.25
N ASP A 196 -6.04 -22.45 2.44
CA ASP A 196 -7.17 -23.36 2.52
C ASP A 196 -6.98 -24.30 3.72
N THR A 197 -8.05 -24.53 4.48
CA THR A 197 -8.04 -25.46 5.61
C THR A 197 -9.26 -26.37 5.54
N LEU A 198 -9.21 -27.51 6.24
CA LEU A 198 -10.33 -28.46 6.29
C LEU A 198 -11.63 -27.84 6.80
N THR A 199 -11.54 -26.77 7.60
CA THR A 199 -12.67 -26.02 8.17
C THR A 199 -13.02 -24.77 7.36
N GLY A 200 -12.46 -24.60 6.16
CA GLY A 200 -12.64 -23.43 5.31
C GLY A 200 -11.39 -22.56 5.21
N PHE A 201 -11.56 -21.38 4.64
CA PHE A 201 -10.44 -20.52 4.29
C PHE A 201 -9.99 -19.67 5.48
N LYS A 202 -8.68 -19.54 5.69
CA LYS A 202 -8.10 -18.63 6.70
C LYS A 202 -7.24 -17.57 6.02
N ALA A 203 -7.47 -16.31 6.36
CA ALA A 203 -6.65 -15.19 5.94
C ALA A 203 -6.23 -14.34 7.14
N ASP A 204 -5.02 -13.81 7.07
CA ASP A 204 -4.47 -12.86 8.02
C ASP A 204 -3.48 -11.92 7.30
N PHE A 205 -2.98 -10.93 8.03
CA PHE A 205 -1.82 -10.18 7.61
C PHE A 205 -0.66 -10.46 8.56
N ALA A 206 0.56 -10.25 8.07
CA ALA A 206 1.76 -10.37 8.85
C ALA A 206 2.79 -9.32 8.45
N LEU A 207 3.65 -9.04 9.41
CA LEU A 207 4.91 -8.36 9.17
C LEU A 207 6.01 -9.40 9.16
N GLU A 208 6.74 -9.47 8.05
CA GLU A 208 7.73 -10.51 7.79
C GLU A 208 9.06 -9.87 7.38
N ASP A 209 10.17 -10.52 7.71
CA ASP A 209 11.47 -10.23 7.09
C ASP A 209 11.64 -11.05 5.80
N SER A 210 12.70 -10.76 5.05
CA SER A 210 12.95 -11.42 3.75
C SER A 210 13.01 -12.95 3.87
N ASP A 211 13.62 -13.47 4.93
CA ASP A 211 13.77 -14.90 5.14
C ASP A 211 12.42 -15.54 5.45
N SER A 212 11.61 -14.90 6.29
CA SER A 212 10.30 -15.39 6.69
C SER A 212 9.31 -15.37 5.53
N VAL A 213 9.34 -14.34 4.67
CA VAL A 213 8.58 -14.33 3.41
C VAL A 213 8.95 -15.52 2.54
N SER A 214 10.25 -15.78 2.32
CA SER A 214 10.70 -16.89 1.47
C SER A 214 10.32 -18.27 1.99
N LYS A 215 10.19 -18.44 3.31
CA LYS A 215 9.86 -19.70 3.98
C LYS A 215 8.36 -19.93 4.10
N ASN A 216 7.59 -18.88 4.43
CA ASN A 216 6.18 -19.01 4.80
C ASN A 216 5.22 -18.87 3.60
N CYS A 217 5.71 -18.31 2.49
CA CYS A 217 4.92 -18.07 1.28
C CYS A 217 5.28 -19.04 0.17
N ASN A 218 4.46 -20.08 -0.05
CA ASN A 218 4.70 -21.08 -1.09
C ASN A 218 4.37 -20.59 -2.50
N SER A 219 3.44 -19.65 -2.58
CA SER A 219 3.18 -18.87 -3.78
C SER A 219 3.29 -17.41 -3.40
N ILE A 220 4.50 -16.88 -3.53
CA ILE A 220 4.65 -15.45 -3.73
C ILE A 220 4.18 -15.25 -5.16
N GLN A 221 3.12 -14.47 -5.37
CA GLN A 221 3.05 -13.79 -6.65
C GLN A 221 4.23 -12.82 -6.66
N ASP A 222 5.34 -13.33 -7.18
CA ASP A 222 6.50 -12.54 -7.55
C ASP A 222 5.99 -11.59 -8.62
N PHE A 223 5.57 -10.43 -8.13
CA PHE A 223 5.41 -9.25 -8.93
C PHE A 223 6.63 -9.12 -9.83
N LYS A 224 6.41 -8.60 -11.04
CA LYS A 224 7.47 -7.97 -11.82
C LYS A 224 8.07 -6.83 -10.99
N VAL A 225 8.88 -7.15 -10.00
CA VAL A 225 9.99 -6.31 -9.60
C VAL A 225 10.78 -6.24 -10.89
N ASN A 226 10.67 -5.10 -11.56
CA ASN A 226 11.60 -4.75 -12.61
C ASN A 226 13.01 -4.76 -11.98
N ASN A 227 13.61 -5.95 -11.88
CA ASN A 227 15.02 -6.15 -11.99
C ASN A 227 15.37 -5.80 -13.43
N LYS A 228 15.24 -4.52 -13.79
CA LYS A 228 16.25 -3.91 -14.65
C LYS A 228 17.51 -3.78 -13.79
N LYS A 229 18.16 -4.93 -13.58
CA LYS A 229 19.62 -4.94 -13.50
C LYS A 229 20.11 -4.35 -14.81
N GLY A 230 21.11 -3.48 -14.71
CA GLY A 230 21.65 -2.72 -15.82
C GLY A 230 21.89 -3.56 -17.08
N LEU A 231 21.55 -2.93 -18.20
CA LEU A 231 22.39 -2.92 -19.39
C LEU A 231 22.85 -1.47 -19.56
#